data_AF-A0A1P8WZU7-F1
#
_entry.id   AF-A0A1P8WZU7-F1
#
_cell.length_a   1.000
_cell.length_b   1.000
_cell.length_c   1.000
_cell.angle_alpha   90.00
_cell.angle_beta   90.00
_cell.angle_gamma   90.00
#
_symmetry.space_group_name_H-M   'P 1'
#
loop_
_entity.id
_entity.type
_entity.pdbx_description
1 polymer ?
#
loop_
_entity_poly.entity_id
_entity_poly.type
_entity_poly.pdbx_seq_one_letter_code
_entity_poly.pdbx_strand_id
1 'polypeptide(L)'
;MAPPWPPSRFWQYWALAGMVVLTAAFWWGVEGYALFQSGGIRNQIADGLLRFSLLVLTPALLLVWLAAGWARKRIGDTGYWQMLALVSMTWASAVLATRMMIG
;
A
#
# COMPACT_ATOMS: atom_id res chain seq x y z
N MET A 1 -0.12 -11.85 -36.03
CA MET A 1 0.66 -12.32 -34.87
C MET A 1 -0.33 -12.88 -33.87
N ALA A 2 -0.33 -14.21 -33.66
CA ALA A 2 -1.21 -14.83 -32.67
C ALA A 2 -0.81 -14.35 -31.26
N PRO A 3 -1.77 -14.17 -30.33
CA PRO A 3 -1.45 -13.85 -28.94
C PRO A 3 -0.50 -14.89 -28.37
N PRO A 4 0.51 -14.50 -27.58
CA PRO A 4 1.41 -15.47 -26.95
C PRO A 4 0.60 -16.43 -26.08
N TRP A 5 0.63 -17.70 -26.45
CA TRP A 5 0.13 -18.79 -25.65
C TRP A 5 1.26 -19.29 -24.73
N PRO A 6 1.05 -19.44 -23.42
CA PRO A 6 -0.18 -19.23 -22.67
C PRO A 6 -0.46 -17.75 -22.33
N PRO A 7 -1.75 -17.36 -22.16
CA PRO A 7 -2.14 -16.00 -21.79
C PRO A 7 -1.57 -15.61 -20.42
N SER A 8 -1.10 -14.37 -20.28
CA SER A 8 -0.49 -13.89 -19.04
C SER A 8 -1.49 -13.96 -17.87
N ARG A 9 -1.11 -14.58 -16.75
CA ARG A 9 -1.91 -14.61 -15.49
C ARG A 9 -1.82 -13.32 -14.66
N PHE A 10 -1.28 -12.25 -15.26
CA PHE A 10 -1.05 -10.97 -14.60
C PHE A 10 -2.25 -10.47 -13.81
N TRP A 11 -3.44 -10.41 -14.42
CA TRP A 11 -4.64 -9.86 -13.77
C TRP A 11 -5.09 -10.69 -12.57
N GLN A 12 -4.86 -11.99 -12.59
CA GLN A 12 -5.17 -12.87 -11.47
C GLN A 12 -4.23 -12.59 -10.29
N TYR A 13 -2.92 -12.48 -10.55
CA TYR A 13 -1.95 -12.14 -9.51
C TYR A 13 -2.06 -10.69 -9.02
N TRP A 14 -2.36 -9.75 -9.92
CA TRP A 14 -2.65 -8.35 -9.60
C TRP A 14 -3.86 -8.25 -8.66
N ALA A 15 -4.95 -8.97 -8.97
CA ALA A 15 -6.14 -8.99 -8.13
C ALA A 15 -5.89 -9.65 -6.76
N LEU A 16 -5.16 -10.77 -6.73
CA LEU A 16 -4.78 -11.45 -5.47
C LEU A 16 -3.91 -10.56 -4.58
N ALA A 17 -2.87 -9.95 -5.15
CA ALA A 17 -2.05 -8.97 -4.44
C ALA A 17 -2.86 -7.75 -4.00
N GLY A 18 -3.79 -7.31 -4.86
CA GLY A 18 -4.73 -6.24 -4.60
C GLY A 18 -5.62 -6.47 -3.39
N MET A 19 -6.17 -7.67 -3.25
CA MET A 19 -6.95 -8.04 -2.06
C MET A 19 -6.13 -7.84 -0.79
N VAL A 20 -4.89 -8.32 -0.76
CA VAL A 20 -4.01 -8.16 0.41
C VAL A 20 -3.72 -6.69 0.70
N VAL A 21 -3.38 -5.90 -0.33
CA VAL A 21 -3.09 -4.47 -0.20
C VAL A 21 -4.31 -3.70 0.29
N LEU A 22 -5.49 -3.95 -0.29
CA LEU A 22 -6.74 -3.28 0.07
C LEU A 22 -7.17 -3.65 1.50
N THR A 23 -7.08 -4.92 1.88
CA THR A 23 -7.39 -5.37 3.25
C THR A 23 -6.43 -4.74 4.26
N ALA A 24 -5.13 -4.70 3.96
CA ALA A 24 -4.14 -4.11 4.85
C ALA A 24 -4.31 -2.59 4.98
N ALA A 25 -4.60 -1.90 3.88
CA ALA A 25 -4.91 -0.47 3.86
C ALA A 25 -6.21 -0.16 4.63
N PHE A 26 -7.25 -0.96 4.43
CA PHE A 26 -8.50 -0.84 5.17
C PHE A 26 -8.28 -1.04 6.68
N TRP A 27 -7.60 -2.12 7.06
CA TRP A 27 -7.32 -2.44 8.46
C TRP A 27 -6.51 -1.34 9.13
N TRP A 28 -5.44 -0.87 8.49
CA TRP A 28 -4.64 0.25 9.00
C TRP A 28 -5.45 1.54 9.09
N GLY A 29 -6.36 1.79 8.13
CA GLY A 29 -7.30 2.90 8.17
C GLY A 29 -8.19 2.87 9.42
N VAL A 30 -8.81 1.73 9.70
CA VAL A 30 -9.68 1.53 10.87
C VAL A 30 -8.88 1.64 12.17
N GLU A 31 -7.78 0.90 12.28
CA GLU A 31 -6.99 0.84 13.50
C GLU A 31 -6.27 2.16 13.79
N GLY A 32 -5.66 2.77 12.78
CA GLY A 32 -5.02 4.08 12.91
C GLY A 32 -6.04 5.17 13.23
N TYR A 33 -7.26 5.10 12.69
CA TYR A 33 -8.32 6.03 13.08
C TYR A 33 -8.78 5.84 14.53
N ALA A 34 -8.90 4.60 14.99
CA ALA A 34 -9.19 4.31 16.40
C ALA A 34 -8.07 4.82 17.32
N LEU A 35 -6.80 4.62 16.95
CA LEU A 35 -5.65 5.21 17.62
C LEU A 35 -5.71 6.74 17.61
N PHE A 36 -6.09 7.36 16.49
CA PHE A 36 -6.24 8.81 16.41
C PHE A 36 -7.31 9.36 17.37
N GLN A 37 -8.46 8.68 17.47
CA GLN A 37 -9.54 9.08 18.38
C GLN A 37 -9.23 8.83 19.86
N SER A 38 -8.38 7.85 20.18
CA SER A 38 -8.18 7.42 21.56
C SER A 38 -7.45 8.43 22.46
N GLY A 39 -6.99 9.57 21.92
CA GLY A 39 -6.58 10.76 22.69
C GLY A 39 -5.45 10.56 23.72
N GLY A 40 -4.73 9.45 23.67
CA GLY A 40 -3.65 9.14 24.61
C GLY A 40 -2.50 10.15 24.48
N ILE A 41 -1.81 10.43 25.58
CA ILE A 41 -0.62 11.31 25.60
C ILE A 41 0.44 10.73 24.65
N ARG A 42 0.51 11.25 23.42
CA ARG A 42 1.48 10.83 22.41
C ARG A 42 2.42 11.97 22.08
N ASN A 43 3.65 11.59 21.70
CA ASN A 43 4.62 12.51 21.18
C ASN A 43 4.08 13.15 19.87
N GLN A 44 4.25 14.46 19.71
CA GLN A 44 3.72 15.25 18.58
C GLN A 44 4.19 14.72 17.21
N ILE A 45 5.39 14.12 17.18
CA ILE A 45 5.95 13.45 16.00
C ILE A 45 5.19 12.16 15.66
N ALA A 46 4.81 11.37 16.66
CA ALA A 46 4.06 10.12 16.46
C ALA A 46 2.65 10.40 15.92
N ASP A 47 1.98 11.45 16.43
CA ASP A 47 0.68 11.87 15.90
C ASP A 47 0.77 12.45 14.49
N GLY A 48 1.83 13.21 14.19
CA GLY A 48 2.12 13.70 12.84
C GLY A 48 2.34 12.56 11.84
N LEU A 49 3.12 11.55 12.23
CA LEU A 49 3.40 10.38 11.41
C LEU A 49 2.15 9.52 11.21
N LEU A 50 1.32 9.33 12.25
CA LEU A 50 0.05 8.61 12.16
C LEU A 50 -0.92 9.31 11.19
N ARG A 51 -1.08 10.64 11.30
CA ARG A 51 -1.89 11.42 10.37
C ARG A 51 -1.39 11.33 8.94
N PHE A 52 -0.08 11.48 8.72
CA PHE A 52 0.52 11.35 7.39
C PHE A 52 0.29 9.95 6.81
N SER A 53 0.49 8.91 7.63
CA SER A 53 0.31 7.52 7.24
C SER A 53 -1.14 7.24 6.80
N LEU A 54 -2.12 7.74 7.56
CA LEU A 54 -3.55 7.56 7.27
C LEU A 54 -4.05 8.40 6.09
N LEU A 55 -3.76 9.69 6.10
CA LEU A 55 -4.39 10.65 5.19
C LEU A 55 -3.66 10.81 3.86
N VAL A 56 -2.36 10.53 3.83
CA VAL A 56 -1.52 10.78 2.66
C VAL A 56 -0.94 9.48 2.13
N LEU A 57 -0.22 8.74 2.97
CA LEU A 57 0.54 7.58 2.52
C LEU A 57 -0.38 6.44 2.04
N THR A 58 -1.35 6.04 2.86
CA THR A 58 -2.28 4.96 2.53
C THR A 58 -3.06 5.21 1.22
N PRO A 59 -3.71 6.38 1.02
CA PRO A 59 -4.38 6.67 -0.25
C PRO A 59 -3.40 6.84 -1.42
N ALA A 60 -2.22 7.44 -1.22
CA ALA A 60 -1.22 7.56 -2.28
C ALA A 60 -0.77 6.18 -2.79
N LEU A 61 -0.57 5.21 -1.90
CA LEU A 61 -0.18 3.86 -2.29
C LEU A 61 -1.29 3.10 -3.01
N LEU A 62 -2.56 3.32 -2.63
CA LEU A 62 -3.71 2.77 -3.36
C LEU A 62 -3.80 3.36 -4.77
N LEU A 63 -3.57 4.67 -4.92
CA LEU A 63 -3.51 5.33 -6.22
C LEU A 63 -2.34 4.81 -7.06
N VAL A 64 -1.16 4.62 -6.47
CA VAL A 64 -0.01 4.03 -7.15
C VAL A 64 -0.29 2.59 -7.57
N TRP A 65 -0.96 1.79 -6.73
CA TRP A 65 -1.33 0.41 -7.06
C TRP A 65 -2.35 0.34 -8.23
N LEU A 66 -3.35 1.21 -8.24
CA LEU A 66 -4.30 1.36 -9.36
C LEU A 66 -3.59 1.84 -10.64
N ALA A 67 -2.73 2.85 -10.52
CA ALA A 67 -1.94 3.39 -11.63
C ALA A 67 -0.97 2.34 -12.19
N ALA A 68 -0.43 1.46 -11.35
CA ALA A 68 0.46 0.37 -11.78
C ALA A 68 -0.26 -0.66 -12.68
N GLY A 69 -1.53 -0.95 -12.42
CA GLY A 69 -2.35 -1.77 -13.31
C GLY A 69 -2.50 -1.15 -14.72
N TRP A 70 -2.58 0.18 -14.78
CA TRP A 70 -2.68 0.93 -16.04
C TRP A 70 -1.32 1.09 -16.75
N ALA A 71 -0.25 1.29 -15.99
CA ALA A 71 1.11 1.45 -16.49
C ALA A 71 1.77 0.15 -16.98
N ARG A 72 1.13 -1.02 -16.79
CA ARG A 72 1.60 -2.33 -17.27
C ARG A 72 2.06 -2.29 -18.73
N LYS A 73 1.29 -1.65 -19.62
CA LYS A 73 1.62 -1.56 -21.05
C LYS A 73 2.94 -0.84 -21.34
N ARG A 74 3.45 -0.04 -20.40
CA ARG A 74 4.68 0.75 -20.56
C ARG A 74 5.90 0.16 -19.84
N ILE A 75 5.70 -0.53 -18.72
CA ILE A 75 6.78 -0.94 -17.79
C ILE A 75 7.13 -2.44 -17.94
N GLY A 76 6.22 -3.24 -18.51
CA GLY A 76 6.38 -4.70 -18.60
C GLY A 76 6.14 -5.40 -17.26
N ASP A 77 5.92 -6.71 -17.31
CA ASP A 77 5.49 -7.50 -16.14
C ASP A 77 6.57 -7.52 -15.02
N THR A 78 7.86 -7.54 -15.37
CA THR A 78 8.97 -7.56 -14.38
C THR A 78 9.12 -6.23 -13.64
N GLY A 79 9.09 -5.11 -14.37
CA GLY A 79 9.21 -3.77 -13.76
C GLY A 79 7.99 -3.44 -12.89
N TYR A 80 6.81 -3.97 -13.24
CA TYR A 80 5.62 -3.88 -12.41
C TYR A 80 5.83 -4.54 -11.04
N TRP A 81 6.36 -5.77 -11.00
CA TRP A 81 6.57 -6.48 -9.72
C TRP A 81 7.61 -5.78 -8.84
N GLN A 82 8.67 -5.21 -9.43
CA GLN A 82 9.65 -4.41 -8.68
C GLN A 82 9.02 -3.14 -8.09
N MET A 83 8.23 -2.41 -8.88
CA MET A 83 7.56 -1.20 -8.42
C MET A 83 6.59 -1.52 -7.28
N LEU A 84 5.83 -2.61 -7.40
CA LEU A 84 4.91 -3.05 -6.36
C LEU A 84 5.63 -3.49 -5.08
N ALA A 85 6.76 -4.18 -5.20
CA ALA A 85 7.59 -4.57 -4.06
C ALA A 85 8.16 -3.35 -3.33
N LEU A 86 8.61 -2.33 -4.05
CA LEU A 86 9.11 -1.09 -3.45
C LEU A 86 7.99 -0.32 -2.71
N VAL A 87 6.83 -0.23 -3.35
CA VAL A 87 5.62 0.39 -2.78
C VAL A 87 5.21 -0.32 -1.50
N SER A 88 5.17 -1.66 -1.51
CA SER A 88 4.79 -2.45 -0.34
C SER A 88 5.82 -2.36 0.79
N MET A 89 7.13 -2.40 0.48
CA MET A 89 8.19 -2.21 1.47
C MET A 89 8.13 -0.82 2.13
N THR A 90 7.88 0.22 1.35
CA THR A 90 7.77 1.61 1.85
C THR A 90 6.57 1.77 2.78
N TRP A 91 5.44 1.16 2.43
CA TRP A 91 4.27 1.16 3.28
C TRP A 91 4.50 0.39 4.58
N ALA A 92 5.01 -0.84 4.48
CA ALA A 92 5.26 -1.70 5.62
C ALA A 92 6.23 -1.06 6.61
N SER A 93 7.31 -0.41 6.12
CA SER A 93 8.27 0.27 6.99
C SER A 93 7.65 1.48 7.70
N ALA A 94 6.81 2.26 7.03
CA ALA A 94 6.12 3.40 7.63
C ALA A 94 5.11 2.96 8.70
N VAL A 95 4.34 1.90 8.45
CA VAL A 95 3.41 1.31 9.45
C VAL A 95 4.20 0.79 10.66
N LEU A 96 5.28 0.04 10.43
CA LEU A 96 6.11 -0.53 11.48
C LEU A 96 6.78 0.56 12.34
N ALA A 97 7.31 1.61 11.71
CA ALA A 97 7.87 2.76 12.41
C ALA A 97 6.81 3.48 13.25
N THR A 98 5.61 3.69 12.70
CA THR A 98 4.49 4.30 13.43
C THR A 98 4.11 3.46 14.66
N ARG A 99 4.09 2.13 14.53
CA ARG A 99 3.84 1.21 15.65
C ARG A 99 4.91 1.27 16.73
N MET A 100 6.19 1.26 16.35
CA MET A 100 7.31 1.34 17.30
C MET A 100 7.33 2.66 18.08
N MET A 101 6.79 3.74 17.52
CA MET A 101 6.73 5.04 18.18
C MET A 101 5.49 5.24 19.06
N ILE A 102 4.43 4.45 18.82
CA ILE A 102 3.18 4.48 19.60
C ILE A 102 3.19 3.44 20.72
N GLY A 103 3.98 2.37 20.57
CA GLY A 103 4.21 1.32 21.56
C GLY A 103 5.00 1.77 22.76
#